data_AF-A0A0P0YZ49-F1
#
_entry.id   AF-A0A0P0YZ49-F1
#
_cell.length_a   1.000
_cell.length_b   1.000
_cell.length_c   1.000
_cell.angle_alpha   90.00
_cell.angle_beta   90.00
_cell.angle_gamma   90.00
#
_symmetry.space_group_name_H-M   'P 1'
#
loop_
_entity.id
_entity.type
_entity.pdbx_description
1 polymer ?
#
loop_
_entity_poly.entity_id
_entity_poly.type
_entity_poly.pdbx_seq_one_letter_code
_entity_poly.pdbx_strand_id
1 'polypeptide(L)' 'MLDFVVQLTERPDTIVEADRQALRDTGYTNRGVFDIASVAAFFAMSDRVASATDMRPNDDCHAMAR' A
#
# COMPACT_ATOMS: atom_id res chain seq x y z
N MET A 1 2.37 -9.03 -5.45
CA MET A 1 2.70 -7.80 -4.70
C MET A 1 1.44 -7.04 -4.30
N LEU A 2 0.60 -6.64 -5.25
CA LEU A 2 -0.63 -5.89 -4.94
C LEU A 2 -1.62 -6.67 -4.06
N ASP A 3 -1.74 -7.99 -4.19
CA ASP A 3 -2.60 -8.80 -3.32
C ASP A 3 -2.22 -8.69 -1.83
N PHE A 4 -0.92 -8.67 -1.53
CA PHE A 4 -0.41 -8.44 -0.17
C PHE A 4 -0.79 -7.04 0.33
N VAL A 5 -0.72 -6.03 -0.53
CA VAL A 5 -1.10 -4.64 -0.20
C VAL A 5 -2.59 -4.54 0.07
N VAL A 6 -3.44 -5.19 -0.75
CA VAL A 6 -4.89 -5.25 -0.53
C VAL A 6 -5.21 -5.87 0.83
N GLN A 7 -4.63 -7.04 1.12
CA GLN A 7 -4.83 -7.71 2.41
C GLN A 7 -4.33 -6.86 3.59
N LEU A 8 -3.18 -6.20 3.46
CA LEU A 8 -2.64 -5.32 4.50
C LEU A 8 -3.54 -4.10 4.76
N THR A 9 -4.22 -3.59 3.73
CA THR A 9 -5.14 -2.46 3.85
C THR A 9 -6.48 -2.87 4.46
N GLU A 10 -7.06 -3.99 4.02
CA GLU A 10 -8.41 -4.41 4.42
C GLU A 10 -8.44 -5.24 5.70
N ARG A 11 -7.47 -6.14 5.89
CA ARG A 11 -7.43 -7.15 6.96
C ARG A 11 -6.01 -7.34 7.51
N PRO A 12 -5.35 -6.29 8.03
CA PRO A 12 -3.97 -6.37 8.51
C PRO A 12 -3.77 -7.40 9.64
N ASP A 13 -4.82 -7.68 10.41
CA ASP A 13 -4.85 -8.69 11.48
C ASP A 13 -4.67 -10.12 10.98
N THR A 14 -4.92 -10.37 9.69
CA THR A 14 -4.82 -11.69 9.07
C THR A 14 -3.45 -11.98 8.45
N ILE A 15 -2.54 -11.01 8.46
CA ILE A 15 -1.23 -11.15 7.82
C ILE A 15 -0.38 -12.19 8.56
N VAL A 16 0.04 -13.23 7.85
CA VAL A 16 0.84 -14.35 8.36
C VAL A 16 2.16 -14.51 7.60
N GLU A 17 2.99 -15.48 8.00
CA GLU A 17 4.30 -15.70 7.37
C GLU A 17 4.19 -16.17 5.92
N ALA A 18 3.13 -16.91 5.59
CA ALA A 18 2.87 -17.37 4.22
C ALA A 18 2.73 -16.19 3.25
N ASP A 19 2.11 -15.08 3.67
CA ASP A 19 1.91 -13.90 2.81
C ASP A 19 3.25 -13.22 2.49
N ARG A 20 4.16 -13.17 3.47
CA ARG A 20 5.53 -12.66 3.28
C ARG A 20 6.37 -13.61 2.45
N GLN A 21 6.18 -14.92 2.59
CA GLN A 21 6.87 -15.93 1.78
C GLN A 21 6.44 -15.85 0.32
N ALA A 22 5.14 -15.69 0.04
CA ALA A 22 4.64 -15.54 -1.33
C ALA A 22 5.30 -14.36 -2.06
N LEU A 23 5.59 -13.25 -1.36
CA LEU A 23 6.38 -12.16 -1.95
C LEU A 23 7.82 -12.58 -2.24
N ARG A 24 8.48 -13.29 -1.33
CA ARG A 24 9.86 -13.77 -1.55
C ARG A 24 9.94 -14.76 -2.71
N ASP A 25 8.93 -15.60 -2.90
CA ASP A 25 8.86 -16.56 -4.01
C ASP A 25 8.79 -15.85 -5.39
N THR A 26 8.32 -14.60 -5.42
CA THR A 26 8.34 -13.75 -6.62
C THR A 26 9.65 -12.96 -6.82
N GLY A 27 10.62 -13.12 -5.90
CA GLY A 27 11.94 -12.50 -5.97
C GLY A 27 12.13 -11.26 -5.09
N TYR A 28 11.16 -10.87 -4.27
CA TYR A 28 11.37 -9.79 -3.30
C TYR A 28 12.31 -10.22 -2.17
N THR A 29 13.24 -9.34 -1.82
CA THR A 29 14.06 -9.50 -0.60
C THR A 29 13.25 -9.11 0.63
N ASN A 30 13.73 -9.47 1.83
CA ASN A 30 13.13 -8.97 3.08
C ASN A 30 13.08 -7.44 3.14
N ARG A 31 14.08 -6.77 2.55
CA ARG A 31 14.07 -5.32 2.41
C ARG A 31 12.94 -4.84 1.50
N GLY A 32 12.74 -5.51 0.37
CA GLY A 32 11.62 -5.23 -0.53
C GLY A 32 10.25 -5.41 0.14
N VAL A 33 10.07 -6.47 0.93
CA VAL A 33 8.84 -6.69 1.71
C VAL A 33 8.61 -5.54 2.71
N PHE A 34 9.66 -5.10 3.39
CA PHE A 34 9.60 -3.93 4.27
C PHE A 34 9.20 -2.65 3.53
N ASP A 35 9.81 -2.40 2.36
CA ASP A 35 9.51 -1.20 1.57
C ASP A 35 8.05 -1.21 1.06
N ILE A 36 7.54 -2.36 0.60
CA ILE A 36 6.13 -2.54 0.20
C ILE A 36 5.19 -2.23 1.37
N ALA A 37 5.42 -2.84 2.53
CA ALA A 37 4.58 -2.64 3.70
C ALA A 37 4.60 -1.18 4.19
N SER A 38 5.77 -0.53 4.13
CA SER A 38 5.93 0.87 4.54
C SER A 38 5.15 1.83 3.65
N VAL A 39 5.23 1.64 2.32
CA VAL A 39 4.49 2.47 1.35
C VAL A 39 2.98 2.27 1.53
N ALA A 40 2.52 1.02 1.61
CA ALA A 40 1.11 0.71 1.82
C ALA A 40 0.57 1.34 3.12
N ALA A 41 1.29 1.20 4.23
CA ALA A 41 0.89 1.78 5.52
C ALA A 41 0.86 3.32 5.50
N PHE A 42 1.84 3.95 4.85
CA PHE A 42 1.90 5.41 4.72
C PHE A 42 0.71 5.97 3.94
N PHE A 43 0.37 5.37 2.79
CA PHE A 43 -0.79 5.80 2.02
C PHE A 43 -2.10 5.51 2.75
N ALA A 44 -2.22 4.36 3.43
CA ALA A 44 -3.40 4.10 4.25
C ALA A 44 -3.58 5.15 5.37
N MET A 45 -2.51 5.68 5.97
CA MET A 45 -2.59 6.81 6.90
C MET A 45 -3.03 8.09 6.18
N SER A 46 -2.40 8.39 5.04
CA SER A 46 -2.65 9.61 4.26
C SER A 46 -4.10 9.67 3.76
N ASP A 47 -4.63 8.54 3.29
CA ASP A 47 -6.01 8.41 2.81
C ASP A 47 -7.02 8.65 3.93
N ARG A 48 -6.73 8.20 5.16
CA ARG A 48 -7.58 8.48 6.32
C ARG A 48 -7.64 9.97 6.62
N VAL A 49 -6.51 10.68 6.52
CA VAL A 49 -6.48 12.14 6.72
C VAL A 49 -7.23 12.86 5.61
N ALA A 50 -6.93 12.55 4.35
CA ALA A 50 -7.56 13.18 3.19
C ALA A 50 -9.09 12.98 3.17
N SER A 51 -9.55 11.76 3.48
CA SER A 51 -10.97 11.43 3.54
C SER A 51 -11.68 12.13 4.69
N ALA A 52 -11.01 12.28 5.85
CA ALA A 52 -11.58 12.96 7.01
C ALA A 52 -11.72 14.48 6.81
N THR A 53 -10.94 15.08 5.90
CA THR A 53 -10.90 16.54 5.70
C THR A 53 -11.50 17.01 4.37
N ASP A 54 -12.06 16.11 3.55
CA ASP A 54 -12.47 16.40 2.15
C ASP A 54 -11.35 17.07 1.34
N MET A 55 -10.12 16.55 1.49
CA MET A 55 -8.96 17.04 0.75
C MET A 55 -9.14 16.81 -0.75
N ARG A 56 -9.00 17.87 -1.55
CA ARG A 56 -9.11 17.81 -3.02
C ARG A 56 -7.73 17.77 -3.68
N PRO A 57 -7.53 16.95 -4.71
CA PRO A 57 -6.32 17.00 -5.53
C PRO A 57 -6.27 18.30 -6.33
N ASN A 58 -5.08 18.67 -6.80
CA ASN A 58 -4.91 19.84 -7.66
C ASN A 58 -5.50 19.57 -9.05
N ASP A 59 -6.09 20.59 -9.68
CA ASP A 59 -6.71 20.45 -11.00
C ASP A 59 -5.74 19.96 -12.08
N ASP A 60 -4.48 20.42 -12.04
CA ASP A 60 -3.43 20.02 -12.99
C ASP A 60 -3.13 18.52 -12.97
N CYS A 61 -3.33 17.85 -11.82
CA CYS A 61 -3.15 16.40 -11.70
C CYS A 61 -4.06 15.65 -12.68
N HIS A 62 -5.23 16.22 -13.01
CA HIS A 62 -6.12 15.58 -13.95
C HIS A 62 -5.51 15.49 -15.33
N ALA A 63 -4.81 16.51 -15.83
CA ALA A 63 -4.34 16.57 -17.23
C ALA A 63 -2.96 15.89 -17.44
N MET A 64 -2.25 15.59 -16.36
CA MET A 64 -0.89 15.09 -16.41
C MET A 64 -0.82 13.62 -16.84
N ALA A 65 0.12 13.28 -17.74
CA ALA A 65 0.43 11.91 -18.18
C ALA A 65 -0.78 11.05 -18.63
N ARG A 66 -1.70 11.67 -19.38
CA ARG A 66 -2.83 10.98 -20.03
C ARG A 66 -2.47 10.32 -21.35
#